data_AF-A0A0B4GAM9-F1
#
_entry.id   AF-A0A0B4GAM9-F1
#
_cell.length_a   1.000
_cell.length_b   1.000
_cell.length_c   1.000
_cell.angle_alpha   90.00
_cell.angle_beta   90.00
_cell.angle_gamma   90.00
#
_symmetry.space_group_name_H-M   'P 1'
#
loop_
_entity.id
_entity.type
_entity.pdbx_description
1 polymer ?
#
loop_
_entity_poly.entity_id
_entity_poly.type
_entity_poly.pdbx_seq_one_letter_code
_entity_poly.pdbx_strand_id
1 'polypeptide(L)'
;MKPIDFDFYEPEDIFDALQNCSIASVGKFTERHIRPLLLLADSLQARGQALENMVYAAQGYDDLAIILLEPADREHVLPHETILADENVPSATRNLDKSLQLAFRGKRNFQNTVVLDARPLRGQTIRDRETSDERARKDTLAYQALQESLALLQPKVVVVCHCDQDAIDDGLPEALCSSIQRAGEAQRLRLRGHEFIKVWSYHPIFIERTDIRQRPQRVMREFLFDATLVLAANALVGRKLAGFGLSNIRDSALNGAMMVFGHDGPTRSYRYISKADFTPADVIKRLRELGPEGPTDETAGLETKRSNELLKRYHREAVIFPSAPIFTSKDDPLLVFGPI
;
A
#
# COMPACT_ATOMS: atom_id res chain seq x y z
N MET A 1 18.50 9.89 -3.86
CA MET A 1 17.85 9.51 -2.59
C MET A 1 18.70 8.45 -1.92
N LYS A 2 18.95 8.56 -0.61
CA LYS A 2 19.74 7.57 0.15
C LYS A 2 18.91 6.28 0.33
N PRO A 3 19.42 5.08 -0.01
CA PRO A 3 18.69 3.84 0.22
C PRO A 3 18.61 3.51 1.72
N ILE A 4 17.50 2.89 2.12
CA ILE A 4 17.32 2.16 3.38
C ILE A 4 16.82 0.77 3.00
N ASP A 5 17.43 -0.25 3.58
CA ASP A 5 17.05 -1.64 3.33
C ASP A 5 15.73 -1.94 4.04
N PHE A 6 14.78 -2.46 3.27
CA PHE A 6 13.48 -2.93 3.71
C PHE A 6 13.34 -4.37 3.26
N ASP A 7 13.86 -5.25 4.09
CA ASP A 7 13.89 -6.69 3.90
C ASP A 7 13.34 -7.38 5.15
N PHE A 8 12.64 -8.48 4.95
CA PHE A 8 12.16 -9.35 6.03
C PHE A 8 12.29 -10.82 5.59
N TYR A 9 12.49 -11.71 6.55
CA TYR A 9 12.67 -13.13 6.29
C TYR A 9 11.40 -13.88 6.63
N GLU A 10 10.76 -13.49 7.73
CA GLU A 10 9.50 -14.03 8.19
C GLU A 10 8.39 -12.98 8.17
N PRO A 11 7.10 -13.37 8.10
CA PRO A 11 6.03 -12.41 8.12
C PRO A 11 5.89 -11.67 9.47
N GLU A 12 6.31 -12.29 10.59
CA GLU A 12 6.40 -11.59 11.89
C GLU A 12 7.40 -10.42 11.88
N ASP A 13 8.46 -10.49 11.08
CA ASP A 13 9.48 -9.44 11.01
C ASP A 13 8.98 -8.19 10.28
N ILE A 14 7.88 -8.28 9.51
CA ILE A 14 7.43 -7.20 8.63
C ILE A 14 7.14 -5.93 9.44
N PHE A 15 6.48 -6.07 10.59
CA PHE A 15 6.12 -4.91 11.41
C PHE A 15 7.35 -4.21 11.97
N ASP A 16 8.33 -4.96 12.46
CA ASP A 16 9.59 -4.41 12.98
C ASP A 16 10.41 -3.76 11.85
N ALA A 17 10.45 -4.37 10.67
CA ALA A 17 11.08 -3.79 9.48
C ALA A 17 10.43 -2.45 9.08
N LEU A 18 9.10 -2.37 9.14
CA LEU A 18 8.35 -1.12 8.89
C LEU A 18 8.69 -0.05 9.94
N GLN A 19 8.66 -0.40 11.23
CA GLN A 19 9.00 0.52 12.32
C GLN A 19 10.43 1.07 12.20
N ASN A 20 11.38 0.22 11.84
CA ASN A 20 12.78 0.60 11.61
C ASN A 20 12.91 1.60 10.45
N CYS A 21 12.04 1.49 9.44
CA CYS A 21 11.99 2.39 8.31
C CYS A 21 11.15 3.65 8.55
N SER A 22 10.28 3.69 9.56
CA SER A 22 9.46 4.86 9.90
C SER A 22 10.32 6.07 10.26
N ILE A 23 9.80 7.27 9.99
CA ILE A 23 10.52 8.54 10.20
C ILE A 23 9.68 9.52 11.01
N ALA A 24 10.30 10.48 11.69
CA ALA A 24 9.57 11.58 12.34
C ALA A 24 9.74 12.85 11.51
N SER A 25 8.80 13.15 10.60
CA SER A 25 8.86 14.34 9.73
C SER A 25 7.49 14.97 9.51
N VAL A 26 7.45 16.30 9.64
CA VAL A 26 6.27 17.14 9.39
C VAL A 26 6.67 18.35 8.54
N GLY A 27 5.76 18.79 7.68
CA GLY A 27 5.91 20.02 6.89
C GLY A 27 5.43 21.25 7.65
N LYS A 28 4.97 22.26 6.92
CA LYS A 28 4.34 23.46 7.48
C LYS A 28 2.82 23.32 7.39
N PHE A 29 2.12 23.61 8.49
CA PHE A 29 0.66 23.59 8.49
C PHE A 29 0.10 24.69 7.57
N THR A 30 -0.89 24.35 6.74
CA THR A 30 -1.51 25.27 5.78
C THR A 30 -2.96 24.92 5.51
N GLU A 31 -3.73 25.91 5.06
CA GLU A 31 -5.14 25.77 4.69
C GLU A 31 -5.46 26.41 3.33
N ARG A 32 -4.45 26.98 2.65
CA ARG A 32 -4.64 27.74 1.41
C ARG A 32 -5.30 26.91 0.30
N HIS A 33 -4.99 25.63 0.26
CA HIS A 33 -5.49 24.67 -0.71
C HIS A 33 -6.93 24.21 -0.46
N ILE A 34 -7.55 24.61 0.66
CA ILE A 34 -8.95 24.25 0.98
C ILE A 34 -9.94 25.10 0.16
N ARG A 35 -9.53 26.30 -0.29
CA ARG A 35 -10.42 27.25 -0.99
C ARG A 35 -11.13 26.65 -2.22
N PRO A 36 -10.47 25.92 -3.15
CA PRO A 36 -11.16 25.29 -4.27
C PRO A 36 -12.25 24.30 -3.83
N LEU A 37 -12.03 23.58 -2.71
CA LEU A 37 -13.02 22.66 -2.15
C LEU A 37 -14.24 23.38 -1.59
N LEU A 38 -14.06 24.56 -0.96
CA LEU A 38 -15.18 25.39 -0.51
C LEU A 38 -16.01 25.93 -1.69
N LEU A 39 -15.35 26.35 -2.78
CA LEU A 39 -16.03 26.78 -4.00
C LEU A 39 -16.80 25.63 -4.67
N LEU A 40 -16.24 24.42 -4.63
CA LEU A 40 -16.95 23.22 -5.06
C LEU A 40 -18.18 22.97 -4.19
N ALA A 41 -18.06 23.06 -2.87
CA ALA A 41 -19.18 22.87 -1.96
C ALA A 41 -20.33 23.84 -2.24
N ASP A 42 -20.02 25.10 -2.53
CA ASP A 42 -21.01 26.09 -2.97
C ASP A 42 -21.66 25.72 -4.30
N SER A 43 -20.86 25.28 -5.28
CA SER A 43 -21.35 24.84 -6.59
C SER A 43 -22.26 23.61 -6.51
N LEU A 44 -21.98 22.71 -5.57
CA LEU A 44 -22.77 21.51 -5.30
C LEU A 44 -23.91 21.75 -4.29
N GLN A 45 -24.01 22.96 -3.72
CA GLN A 45 -24.92 23.29 -2.63
C GLN A 45 -24.79 22.35 -1.41
N ALA A 46 -23.58 21.80 -1.20
CA ALA A 46 -23.28 20.91 -0.09
C ALA A 46 -23.07 21.72 1.20
N ARG A 47 -23.68 21.26 2.30
CA ARG A 47 -23.68 21.92 3.61
C ARG A 47 -23.65 20.88 4.74
N GLY A 48 -23.49 21.35 5.98
CA GLY A 48 -23.53 20.50 7.18
C GLY A 48 -22.34 19.55 7.28
N GLN A 49 -22.59 18.34 7.78
CA GLN A 49 -21.53 17.40 8.17
C GLN A 49 -20.57 17.05 7.02
N ALA A 50 -21.07 16.89 5.79
CA ALA A 50 -20.23 16.59 4.64
C ALA A 50 -19.19 17.69 4.38
N LEU A 51 -19.59 18.96 4.53
CA LEU A 51 -18.70 20.11 4.36
C LEU A 51 -17.67 20.17 5.50
N GLU A 52 -18.11 19.97 6.74
CA GLU A 52 -17.23 19.96 7.91
C GLU A 52 -16.17 18.86 7.81
N ASN A 53 -16.56 17.63 7.45
CA ASN A 53 -15.64 16.51 7.28
C ASN A 53 -14.68 16.71 6.11
N MET A 54 -15.15 17.28 4.99
CA MET A 54 -14.28 17.61 3.87
C MET A 54 -13.21 18.65 4.28
N VAL A 55 -13.58 19.68 5.02
CA VAL A 55 -12.61 20.68 5.53
C VAL A 55 -11.64 20.03 6.50
N TYR A 56 -12.14 19.25 7.44
CA TYR A 56 -11.33 18.56 8.44
C TYR A 56 -10.29 17.61 7.80
N ALA A 57 -10.69 16.80 6.82
CA ALA A 57 -9.76 15.94 6.08
C ALA A 57 -8.72 16.72 5.29
N ALA A 58 -9.07 17.90 4.77
CA ALA A 58 -8.16 18.71 3.98
C ALA A 58 -7.16 19.52 4.82
N GLN A 59 -7.30 19.57 6.15
CA GLN A 59 -6.37 20.29 7.03
C GLN A 59 -5.08 19.48 7.28
N GLY A 60 -3.92 20.14 7.25
CA GLY A 60 -2.66 19.46 7.58
C GLY A 60 -1.39 20.15 7.11
N TYR A 61 -0.30 19.38 7.13
CA TYR A 61 1.01 19.82 6.66
C TYR A 61 1.10 19.82 5.13
N ASP A 62 1.81 20.81 4.58
CA ASP A 62 1.91 21.12 3.15
C ASP A 62 2.71 20.13 2.30
N ASP A 63 3.50 19.27 2.92
CA ASP A 63 4.52 18.47 2.23
C ASP A 63 4.02 17.12 1.71
N LEU A 64 2.91 16.61 2.26
CA LEU A 64 2.28 15.34 1.89
C LEU A 64 0.80 15.56 1.62
N ALA A 65 0.32 15.04 0.48
CA ALA A 65 -1.11 14.89 0.22
C ALA A 65 -1.46 13.42 0.01
N ILE A 66 -2.62 13.00 0.49
CA ILE A 66 -3.17 11.67 0.25
C ILE A 66 -4.46 11.83 -0.54
N ILE A 67 -4.52 11.19 -1.71
CA ILE A 67 -5.72 11.18 -2.54
C ILE A 67 -6.48 9.89 -2.29
N LEU A 68 -7.71 9.99 -1.80
CA LEU A 68 -8.60 8.88 -1.51
C LEU A 68 -9.91 9.03 -2.27
N LEU A 69 -10.74 7.99 -2.29
CA LEU A 69 -12.09 8.04 -2.82
C LEU A 69 -13.03 7.70 -1.69
N GLU A 70 -13.86 8.65 -1.24
CA GLU A 70 -14.80 8.43 -0.13
C GLU A 70 -14.07 7.92 1.13
N PRO A 71 -13.30 8.79 1.82
CA PRO A 71 -12.48 8.36 2.96
C PRO A 71 -13.28 7.70 4.10
N ALA A 72 -14.60 7.85 4.14
CA ALA A 72 -15.51 6.99 4.89
C ALA A 72 -16.96 6.96 4.32
N ASP A 73 -17.55 5.76 4.29
CA ASP A 73 -18.92 5.47 3.79
C ASP A 73 -20.04 6.25 4.53
N ARG A 74 -19.71 6.97 5.61
CA ARG A 74 -20.66 7.71 6.49
C ARG A 74 -20.30 9.19 6.69
N GLU A 75 -19.36 9.75 5.94
CA GLU A 75 -18.89 11.14 6.13
C GLU A 75 -19.97 12.20 5.87
N HIS A 76 -21.04 11.85 5.16
CA HIS A 76 -22.15 12.76 4.93
C HIS A 76 -23.10 12.86 6.15
N VAL A 77 -22.96 11.98 7.14
CA VAL A 77 -23.87 11.89 8.30
C VAL A 77 -23.18 11.85 9.67
N LEU A 78 -21.92 11.39 9.75
CA LEU A 78 -21.19 11.27 11.02
C LEU A 78 -19.89 12.08 10.99
N PRO A 79 -19.51 12.76 12.08
CA PRO A 79 -18.18 13.36 12.22
C PRO A 79 -17.05 12.32 12.12
N HIS A 80 -15.89 12.74 11.61
CA HIS A 80 -14.70 11.87 11.55
C HIS A 80 -14.25 11.34 12.90
N GLU A 81 -14.38 12.12 13.97
CA GLU A 81 -14.04 11.68 15.33
C GLU A 81 -14.86 10.45 15.74
N THR A 82 -16.16 10.46 15.44
CA THR A 82 -17.05 9.32 15.69
C THR A 82 -16.67 8.12 14.82
N ILE A 83 -16.31 8.34 13.55
CA ILE A 83 -15.88 7.29 12.62
C ILE A 83 -14.56 6.65 13.09
N LEU A 84 -13.63 7.45 13.61
CA LEU A 84 -12.35 6.97 14.15
C LEU A 84 -12.54 6.18 15.44
N ALA A 85 -13.45 6.59 16.30
CA ALA A 85 -13.74 5.94 17.59
C ALA A 85 -14.54 4.63 17.47
N ASP A 86 -15.33 4.44 16.40
CA ASP A 86 -16.17 3.24 16.24
C ASP A 86 -15.39 2.05 15.65
N GLU A 87 -14.69 1.31 16.52
CA GLU A 87 -13.90 0.14 16.15
C GLU A 87 -14.71 -1.00 15.51
N ASN A 88 -16.04 -1.02 15.69
CA ASN A 88 -16.90 -2.10 15.20
C ASN A 88 -17.23 -1.99 13.70
N VAL A 89 -16.89 -0.87 13.06
CA VAL A 89 -17.25 -0.60 11.67
C VAL A 89 -15.98 -0.43 10.82
N PRO A 90 -15.82 -1.18 9.71
CA PRO A 90 -14.78 -0.95 8.72
C PRO A 90 -14.63 0.52 8.34
N SER A 91 -13.40 1.05 8.42
CA SER A 91 -13.15 2.48 8.22
C SER A 91 -11.85 2.71 7.48
N ALA A 92 -11.95 3.29 6.28
CA ALA A 92 -10.76 3.69 5.53
C ALA A 92 -10.01 4.83 6.25
N THR A 93 -10.74 5.76 6.88
CA THR A 93 -10.20 6.79 7.78
C THR A 93 -9.32 6.18 8.88
N ARG A 94 -9.80 5.14 9.58
CA ARG A 94 -9.06 4.52 10.69
C ARG A 94 -7.83 3.76 10.20
N ASN A 95 -7.94 3.00 9.11
CA ASN A 95 -6.78 2.31 8.52
C ASN A 95 -5.72 3.32 8.07
N LEU A 96 -6.14 4.43 7.47
CA LEU A 96 -5.23 5.52 7.13
C LEU A 96 -4.58 6.14 8.37
N ASP A 97 -5.35 6.43 9.41
CA ASP A 97 -4.85 7.01 10.65
C ASP A 97 -3.78 6.13 11.32
N LYS A 98 -4.06 4.83 11.51
CA LYS A 98 -3.10 3.86 12.06
C LYS A 98 -1.80 3.80 11.23
N SER A 99 -1.93 3.79 9.90
CA SER A 99 -0.78 3.72 8.98
C SER A 99 0.07 4.99 8.99
N LEU A 100 -0.58 6.16 9.09
CA LEU A 100 0.08 7.46 9.25
C LEU A 100 0.87 7.51 10.57
N GLN A 101 0.26 7.08 11.67
CA GLN A 101 0.92 7.05 12.97
C GLN A 101 2.15 6.12 12.93
N LEU A 102 2.04 4.95 12.30
CA LEU A 102 3.19 4.05 12.11
C LEU A 102 4.30 4.71 11.28
N ALA A 103 3.98 5.16 10.06
CA ALA A 103 4.97 5.66 9.11
C ALA A 103 5.69 6.93 9.61
N PHE A 104 4.97 7.76 10.37
CA PHE A 104 5.46 9.05 10.86
C PHE A 104 5.84 9.05 12.35
N ARG A 105 5.97 7.88 12.99
CA ARG A 105 6.28 7.73 14.42
C ARG A 105 5.39 8.59 15.33
N GLY A 106 4.08 8.59 15.03
CA GLY A 106 3.06 9.35 15.74
C GLY A 106 3.07 10.86 15.48
N LYS A 107 3.95 11.38 14.62
CA LYS A 107 3.96 12.81 14.27
C LYS A 107 2.86 13.21 13.31
N ARG A 108 2.29 12.24 12.60
CA ARG A 108 1.12 12.43 11.75
C ARG A 108 0.01 11.48 12.12
N ASN A 109 -1.19 11.97 11.90
CA ASN A 109 -2.45 11.25 12.00
C ASN A 109 -3.38 11.81 10.91
N PHE A 110 -4.62 11.34 10.86
CA PHE A 110 -5.60 11.82 9.88
C PHE A 110 -5.86 13.34 10.01
N GLN A 111 -5.91 13.87 11.23
CA GLN A 111 -6.29 15.26 11.52
C GLN A 111 -5.27 16.31 11.05
N ASN A 112 -4.01 15.91 10.86
CA ASN A 112 -2.93 16.82 10.50
C ASN A 112 -2.22 16.42 9.20
N THR A 113 -2.84 15.54 8.42
CA THR A 113 -2.37 15.13 7.10
C THR A 113 -3.42 15.53 6.08
N VAL A 114 -3.01 16.23 5.02
CA VAL A 114 -3.95 16.64 3.97
C VAL A 114 -4.45 15.40 3.22
N VAL A 115 -5.71 15.07 3.43
CA VAL A 115 -6.45 14.02 2.73
C VAL A 115 -7.46 14.68 1.79
N LEU A 116 -7.29 14.44 0.49
CA LEU A 116 -8.15 14.96 -0.56
C LEU A 116 -8.98 13.82 -1.13
N ASP A 117 -10.29 13.88 -0.95
CA ASP A 117 -11.21 13.01 -1.67
C ASP A 117 -11.23 13.40 -3.16
N ALA A 118 -11.17 12.41 -4.04
CA ALA A 118 -11.29 12.60 -5.48
C ALA A 118 -12.72 12.97 -5.91
N ARG A 119 -13.73 12.59 -5.10
CA ARG A 119 -15.14 12.93 -5.31
C ARG A 119 -15.75 13.54 -4.04
N PRO A 120 -15.16 14.64 -3.53
CA PRO A 120 -15.55 15.20 -2.24
C PRO A 120 -17.03 15.55 -2.24
N LEU A 121 -17.66 15.39 -1.06
CA LEU A 121 -19.07 15.73 -0.81
C LEU A 121 -20.09 14.83 -1.54
N ARG A 122 -19.63 13.88 -2.35
CA ARG A 122 -20.48 13.03 -3.21
C ARG A 122 -20.11 11.57 -3.08
N GLY A 123 -20.45 10.98 -1.92
CA GLY A 123 -20.34 9.54 -1.72
C GLY A 123 -21.28 8.73 -2.62
N GLN A 124 -21.06 7.42 -2.69
CA GLN A 124 -21.74 6.54 -3.65
C GLN A 124 -23.27 6.64 -3.58
N THR A 125 -23.86 6.71 -2.38
CA THR A 125 -25.32 6.84 -2.19
C THR A 125 -25.90 8.11 -2.83
N ILE A 126 -25.15 9.20 -2.87
CA ILE A 126 -25.57 10.44 -3.55
C ILE A 126 -25.47 10.24 -5.05
N ARG A 127 -24.37 9.65 -5.54
CA ARG A 127 -24.12 9.39 -6.96
C ARG A 127 -25.13 8.42 -7.59
N ASP A 128 -25.63 7.46 -6.83
CA ASP A 128 -26.64 6.49 -7.28
C ASP A 128 -27.99 7.15 -7.61
N ARG A 129 -28.24 8.36 -7.09
CA ARG A 129 -29.46 9.13 -7.34
C ARG A 129 -29.31 10.14 -8.48
N GLU A 130 -28.10 10.31 -9.01
CA GLU A 130 -27.79 11.26 -10.08
C GLU A 130 -27.93 10.57 -11.44
N THR A 131 -28.41 11.32 -12.43
CA THR A 131 -28.34 10.89 -13.82
C THR A 131 -26.89 10.81 -14.31
N SER A 132 -26.64 10.07 -15.40
CA SER A 132 -25.29 9.96 -15.98
C SER A 132 -24.68 11.33 -16.32
N ASP A 133 -25.48 12.21 -16.91
CA ASP A 133 -25.03 13.56 -17.31
C ASP A 133 -24.72 14.44 -16.09
N GLU A 134 -25.55 14.38 -15.05
CA GLU A 134 -25.29 15.11 -13.81
C GLU A 134 -24.03 14.61 -13.12
N ARG A 135 -23.82 13.29 -13.10
CA ARG A 135 -22.64 12.66 -12.52
C ARG A 135 -21.37 13.12 -13.23
N ALA A 136 -21.33 13.03 -14.56
CA ALA A 136 -20.18 13.46 -15.35
C ALA A 136 -19.84 14.95 -15.14
N ARG A 137 -20.87 15.83 -15.15
CA ARG A 137 -20.69 17.26 -14.90
C ARG A 137 -20.13 17.54 -13.51
N LYS A 138 -20.67 16.90 -12.48
CA LYS A 138 -20.23 17.13 -11.09
C LYS A 138 -18.87 16.46 -10.80
N ASP A 139 -18.56 15.33 -11.42
CA ASP A 139 -17.25 14.67 -11.33
C ASP A 139 -16.17 15.57 -11.96
N THR A 140 -16.47 16.21 -13.10
CA THR A 140 -15.58 17.22 -13.71
C THR A 140 -15.26 18.37 -12.73
N LEU A 141 -16.27 18.92 -12.04
CA LEU A 141 -16.07 19.99 -11.05
C LEU A 141 -15.22 19.50 -9.87
N ALA A 142 -15.46 18.28 -9.39
CA ALA A 142 -14.67 17.67 -8.33
C ALA A 142 -13.19 17.52 -8.71
N TYR A 143 -12.91 16.98 -9.89
CA TYR A 143 -11.53 16.78 -10.37
C TYR A 143 -10.82 18.11 -10.63
N GLN A 144 -11.54 19.15 -11.08
CA GLN A 144 -10.98 20.50 -11.19
C GLN A 144 -10.58 21.06 -9.83
N ALA A 145 -11.46 20.97 -8.83
CA ALA A 145 -11.18 21.44 -7.47
C ALA A 145 -10.01 20.67 -6.83
N LEU A 146 -9.92 19.35 -7.04
CA LEU A 146 -8.79 18.52 -6.59
C LEU A 146 -7.47 19.02 -7.19
N GLN A 147 -7.42 19.21 -8.51
CA GLN A 147 -6.21 19.66 -9.19
C GLN A 147 -5.80 21.08 -8.78
N GLU A 148 -6.76 21.98 -8.57
CA GLU A 148 -6.48 23.32 -8.06
C GLU A 148 -5.97 23.30 -6.62
N SER A 149 -6.54 22.44 -5.78
CA SER A 149 -6.08 22.24 -4.41
C SER A 149 -4.63 21.75 -4.38
N LEU A 150 -4.30 20.74 -5.19
CA LEU A 150 -2.92 20.25 -5.34
C LEU A 150 -1.96 21.32 -5.89
N ALA A 151 -2.41 22.14 -6.85
CA ALA A 151 -1.60 23.21 -7.41
C ALA A 151 -1.31 24.33 -6.40
N LEU A 152 -2.24 24.59 -5.47
CA LEU A 152 -2.05 25.54 -4.38
C LEU A 152 -1.21 24.97 -3.23
N LEU A 153 -1.39 23.68 -2.93
CA LEU A 153 -0.67 22.97 -1.87
C LEU A 153 0.80 22.73 -2.22
N GLN A 154 1.06 22.34 -3.47
CA GLN A 154 2.40 21.97 -3.98
C GLN A 154 3.13 20.93 -3.10
N PRO A 155 2.50 19.77 -2.79
CA PRO A 155 3.11 18.78 -1.92
C PRO A 155 4.33 18.14 -2.57
N LYS A 156 5.33 17.78 -1.77
CA LYS A 156 6.53 17.06 -2.25
C LYS A 156 6.22 15.62 -2.62
N VAL A 157 5.30 15.01 -1.88
CA VAL A 157 4.87 13.62 -2.07
C VAL A 157 3.34 13.56 -2.13
N VAL A 158 2.82 12.79 -3.08
CA VAL A 158 1.38 12.50 -3.20
C VAL A 158 1.20 10.99 -3.15
N VAL A 159 0.47 10.50 -2.15
CA VAL A 159 0.06 9.09 -2.06
C VAL A 159 -1.30 8.97 -2.73
N VAL A 160 -1.41 8.11 -3.74
CA VAL A 160 -2.64 7.93 -4.50
C VAL A 160 -3.26 6.58 -4.13
N CYS A 161 -4.39 6.64 -3.43
CA CYS A 161 -5.17 5.48 -2.98
C CYS A 161 -6.46 5.32 -3.81
N HIS A 162 -6.55 5.98 -4.96
CA HIS A 162 -7.70 5.96 -5.86
C HIS A 162 -7.52 4.88 -6.93
N CYS A 163 -8.28 3.77 -6.86
CA CYS A 163 -8.18 2.65 -7.81
C CYS A 163 -9.27 2.61 -8.88
N ASP A 164 -9.97 3.72 -9.10
CA ASP A 164 -11.01 3.82 -10.11
C ASP A 164 -10.40 4.34 -11.42
N GLN A 165 -10.20 3.43 -12.38
CA GLN A 165 -9.59 3.75 -13.67
C GLN A 165 -10.58 4.43 -14.62
N ASP A 166 -11.88 4.17 -14.45
CA ASP A 166 -12.96 4.79 -15.23
C ASP A 166 -13.02 6.30 -14.95
N ALA A 167 -12.53 6.74 -13.79
CA ALA A 167 -12.39 8.15 -13.46
C ALA A 167 -11.47 8.92 -14.45
N ILE A 168 -10.56 8.24 -15.16
CA ILE A 168 -9.72 8.86 -16.20
C ILE A 168 -10.57 9.30 -17.37
N ASP A 169 -11.52 8.46 -17.79
CA ASP A 169 -12.44 8.77 -18.88
C ASP A 169 -13.37 9.93 -18.50
N ASP A 170 -13.64 10.09 -17.20
CA ASP A 170 -14.37 11.22 -16.61
C ASP A 170 -13.49 12.47 -16.37
N GLY A 171 -12.22 12.45 -16.79
CA GLY A 171 -11.32 13.63 -16.77
C GLY A 171 -10.40 13.74 -15.56
N LEU A 172 -10.30 12.73 -14.70
CA LEU A 172 -9.26 12.66 -13.67
C LEU A 172 -7.90 12.43 -14.36
N PRO A 173 -6.85 13.23 -14.07
CA PRO A 173 -5.54 12.97 -14.65
C PRO A 173 -5.03 11.58 -14.25
N GLU A 174 -4.50 10.80 -15.19
CA GLU A 174 -3.89 9.48 -14.93
C GLU A 174 -2.81 9.54 -13.82
N ALA A 175 -2.14 10.68 -13.70
CA ALA A 175 -1.21 10.97 -12.61
C ALA A 175 -1.84 10.81 -11.21
N LEU A 176 -3.16 10.93 -11.08
CA LEU A 176 -3.92 10.81 -9.83
C LEU A 176 -4.75 9.51 -9.73
N CYS A 177 -4.50 8.53 -10.61
CA CYS A 177 -5.06 7.18 -10.53
C CYS A 177 -4.02 6.17 -10.03
N SER A 178 -4.47 5.07 -9.44
CA SER A 178 -3.60 4.02 -8.92
C SER A 178 -4.18 2.63 -9.16
N SER A 179 -3.39 1.60 -8.93
CA SER A 179 -3.82 0.21 -8.94
C SER A 179 -3.08 -0.58 -7.88
N ILE A 180 -3.70 -1.64 -7.36
CA ILE A 180 -3.10 -2.48 -6.32
C ILE A 180 -1.81 -3.13 -6.84
N GLN A 181 -1.75 -3.48 -8.14
CA GLN A 181 -0.57 -4.07 -8.79
C GLN A 181 0.66 -3.15 -8.74
N ARG A 182 0.44 -1.83 -8.63
CA ARG A 182 1.52 -0.83 -8.55
C ARG A 182 1.77 -0.34 -7.13
N ALA A 183 1.02 -0.80 -6.14
CA ALA A 183 1.15 -0.32 -4.76
C ALA A 183 2.59 -0.50 -4.24
N GLY A 184 3.15 0.54 -3.64
CA GLY A 184 4.56 0.55 -3.22
C GLY A 184 5.53 0.99 -4.32
N GLU A 185 5.09 1.26 -5.54
CA GLU A 185 5.93 1.97 -6.50
C GLU A 185 5.98 3.46 -6.18
N ALA A 186 7.05 4.13 -6.64
CA ALA A 186 7.18 5.58 -6.58
C ALA A 186 7.80 6.15 -7.86
N GLN A 187 7.29 7.29 -8.32
CA GLN A 187 7.76 7.97 -9.53
C GLN A 187 7.68 9.47 -9.36
N ARG A 188 8.66 10.18 -9.92
CA ARG A 188 8.59 11.64 -10.04
C ARG A 188 7.67 12.01 -11.20
N LEU A 189 6.67 12.84 -10.92
CA LEU A 189 5.73 13.38 -11.90
C LEU A 189 5.69 14.90 -11.81
N ARG A 190 5.06 15.52 -12.81
CA ARG A 190 4.80 16.95 -12.86
C ARG A 190 3.31 17.19 -13.11
N LEU A 191 2.68 18.02 -12.29
CA LEU A 191 1.30 18.45 -12.46
C LEU A 191 1.25 19.97 -12.35
N ARG A 192 0.69 20.63 -13.37
CA ARG A 192 0.53 22.10 -13.44
C ARG A 192 1.81 22.89 -13.09
N GLY A 193 2.96 22.40 -13.56
CA GLY A 193 4.27 23.05 -13.35
C GLY A 193 4.98 22.72 -12.04
N HIS A 194 4.34 21.99 -11.14
CA HIS A 194 4.93 21.52 -9.87
C HIS A 194 5.40 20.07 -9.98
N GLU A 195 6.62 19.78 -9.51
CA GLU A 195 7.15 18.40 -9.44
C GLU A 195 6.88 17.77 -8.07
N PHE A 196 6.42 16.53 -8.07
CA PHE A 196 6.18 15.75 -6.86
C PHE A 196 6.53 14.28 -7.08
N ILE A 197 6.67 13.54 -5.98
CA ILE A 197 6.82 12.08 -6.01
C ILE A 197 5.44 11.48 -5.80
N LYS A 198 4.92 10.78 -6.80
CA LYS A 198 3.75 9.93 -6.67
C LYS A 198 4.16 8.62 -6.00
N VAL A 199 3.41 8.21 -4.99
CA VAL A 199 3.45 6.87 -4.42
C VAL A 199 2.11 6.20 -4.73
N TRP A 200 2.16 5.05 -5.41
CA TRP A 200 0.96 4.26 -5.68
C TRP A 200 0.55 3.49 -4.44
N SER A 201 -0.73 3.51 -4.13
CA SER A 201 -1.36 2.69 -3.11
C SER A 201 -2.79 2.32 -3.56
N TYR A 202 -3.65 1.90 -2.63
CA TYR A 202 -5.03 1.53 -2.91
C TYR A 202 -5.97 1.96 -1.80
N HIS A 203 -7.26 1.89 -2.09
CA HIS A 203 -8.26 2.30 -1.12
C HIS A 203 -8.23 1.38 0.13
N PRO A 204 -8.10 1.91 1.35
CA PRO A 204 -7.93 1.08 2.55
C PRO A 204 -9.13 0.18 2.85
N ILE A 205 -10.31 0.50 2.32
CA ILE A 205 -11.50 -0.37 2.44
C ILE A 205 -11.27 -1.75 1.80
N PHE A 206 -10.32 -1.87 0.88
CA PHE A 206 -9.96 -3.14 0.25
C PHE A 206 -9.43 -4.15 1.27
N ILE A 207 -8.82 -3.69 2.36
CA ILE A 207 -8.39 -4.54 3.48
C ILE A 207 -9.63 -5.18 4.12
N GLU A 208 -10.64 -4.37 4.43
CA GLU A 208 -11.83 -4.80 5.18
C GLU A 208 -12.81 -5.63 4.35
N ARG A 209 -12.86 -5.41 3.04
CA ARG A 209 -13.71 -6.19 2.12
C ARG A 209 -13.12 -7.55 1.74
N THR A 210 -12.07 -7.99 2.43
CA THR A 210 -11.41 -9.29 2.16
C THR A 210 -12.24 -10.44 2.76
N ASP A 211 -12.49 -11.48 1.96
CA ASP A 211 -13.17 -12.70 2.41
C ASP A 211 -12.42 -13.34 3.59
N ILE A 212 -13.14 -13.93 4.55
CA ILE A 212 -12.57 -14.63 5.70
C ILE A 212 -11.59 -15.75 5.30
N ARG A 213 -11.78 -16.36 4.12
CA ARG A 213 -10.88 -17.37 3.53
C ARG A 213 -9.56 -16.79 3.03
N GLN A 214 -9.52 -15.47 2.85
CA GLN A 214 -8.37 -14.69 2.40
C GLN A 214 -7.68 -13.93 3.57
N ARG A 215 -7.89 -14.37 4.82
CA ARG A 215 -7.26 -13.78 6.01
C ARG A 215 -5.74 -13.54 5.87
N PRO A 216 -4.93 -14.48 5.35
CA PRO A 216 -3.51 -14.21 5.13
C PRO A 216 -3.24 -13.08 4.14
N GLN A 217 -4.02 -12.99 3.06
CA GLN A 217 -3.95 -11.88 2.10
C GLN A 217 -4.36 -10.56 2.75
N ARG A 218 -5.35 -10.56 3.64
CA ARG A 218 -5.78 -9.37 4.39
C ARG A 218 -4.61 -8.77 5.17
N VAL A 219 -3.89 -9.59 5.94
CA VAL A 219 -2.72 -9.14 6.71
C VAL A 219 -1.64 -8.58 5.79
N MET A 220 -1.37 -9.23 4.66
CA MET A 220 -0.40 -8.72 3.69
C MET A 220 -0.86 -7.41 3.02
N ARG A 221 -2.18 -7.22 2.82
CA ARG A 221 -2.75 -5.94 2.36
C ARG A 221 -2.67 -4.86 3.44
N GLU A 222 -2.74 -5.20 4.71
CA GLU A 222 -2.49 -4.23 5.79
C GLU A 222 -1.02 -3.78 5.73
N PHE A 223 -0.08 -4.73 5.70
CA PHE A 223 1.35 -4.41 5.63
C PHE A 223 1.75 -3.69 4.35
N LEU A 224 1.16 -4.01 3.20
CA LEU A 224 1.46 -3.32 1.96
C LEU A 224 0.99 -1.86 2.02
N PHE A 225 -0.18 -1.61 2.63
CA PHE A 225 -0.68 -0.27 2.83
C PHE A 225 0.21 0.51 3.81
N ASP A 226 0.59 -0.09 4.94
CA ASP A 226 1.59 0.48 5.86
C ASP A 226 2.91 0.81 5.13
N ALA A 227 3.40 -0.09 4.28
CA ALA A 227 4.63 0.07 3.53
C ALA A 227 4.58 1.22 2.52
N THR A 228 3.44 1.47 1.85
CA THR A 228 3.30 2.62 0.94
C THR A 228 3.41 3.95 1.69
N LEU A 229 2.86 4.03 2.90
CA LEU A 229 2.96 5.22 3.76
C LEU A 229 4.39 5.40 4.30
N VAL A 230 5.07 4.31 4.70
CA VAL A 230 6.50 4.35 5.10
C VAL A 230 7.38 4.80 3.93
N LEU A 231 7.10 4.33 2.71
CA LEU A 231 7.80 4.77 1.50
C LEU A 231 7.61 6.26 1.25
N ALA A 232 6.37 6.75 1.36
CA ALA A 232 6.04 8.16 1.20
C ALA A 232 6.75 9.03 2.24
N ALA A 233 6.76 8.58 3.50
CA ALA A 233 7.47 9.25 4.58
C ALA A 233 8.97 9.35 4.25
N ASN A 234 9.61 8.25 3.86
CA ASN A 234 11.02 8.25 3.47
C ASN A 234 11.32 9.16 2.27
N ALA A 235 10.43 9.21 1.29
CA ALA A 235 10.56 10.10 0.14
C ALA A 235 10.60 11.59 0.55
N LEU A 236 9.82 12.01 1.57
CA LEU A 236 9.83 13.39 2.08
C LEU A 236 11.19 13.82 2.63
N VAL A 237 11.94 12.88 3.21
CA VAL A 237 13.29 13.12 3.76
C VAL A 237 14.41 12.72 2.79
N GLY A 238 14.08 12.53 1.51
CA GLY A 238 15.05 12.23 0.46
C GLY A 238 15.64 10.83 0.52
N ARG A 239 14.96 9.88 1.15
CA ARG A 239 15.33 8.47 1.24
C ARG A 239 14.43 7.61 0.35
N LYS A 240 14.92 6.43 -0.02
CA LYS A 240 14.15 5.42 -0.77
C LYS A 240 14.22 4.10 -0.02
N LEU A 241 13.12 3.35 0.00
CA LEU A 241 13.17 1.95 0.41
C LEU A 241 13.84 1.14 -0.72
N ALA A 242 14.74 0.24 -0.34
CA ALA A 242 15.44 -0.69 -1.22
C ALA A 242 15.30 -2.11 -0.65
N GLY A 243 15.61 -3.13 -1.45
CA GLY A 243 15.45 -4.52 -1.05
C GLY A 243 14.24 -5.20 -1.70
N PHE A 244 14.02 -6.45 -1.32
CA PHE A 244 12.97 -7.31 -1.87
C PHE A 244 11.68 -7.28 -1.04
N GLY A 245 11.70 -6.69 0.17
CA GLY A 245 10.55 -6.71 1.07
C GLY A 245 9.29 -6.12 0.43
N LEU A 246 9.41 -4.97 -0.23
CA LEU A 246 8.25 -4.28 -0.82
C LEU A 246 7.58 -5.09 -1.93
N SER A 247 8.37 -5.71 -2.82
CA SER A 247 7.85 -6.60 -3.86
C SER A 247 7.22 -7.86 -3.25
N ASN A 248 7.84 -8.45 -2.23
CA ASN A 248 7.33 -9.64 -1.57
C ASN A 248 5.98 -9.40 -0.87
N ILE A 249 5.83 -8.30 -0.14
CA ILE A 249 4.53 -7.95 0.48
C ILE A 249 3.50 -7.70 -0.62
N ARG A 250 3.88 -6.98 -1.68
CA ARG A 250 2.97 -6.71 -2.80
C ARG A 250 2.45 -7.98 -3.46
N ASP A 251 3.36 -8.88 -3.83
CA ASP A 251 2.99 -10.12 -4.48
C ASP A 251 2.17 -11.03 -3.55
N SER A 252 2.50 -11.02 -2.24
CA SER A 252 1.75 -11.75 -1.22
C SER A 252 0.36 -11.17 -0.94
N ALA A 253 0.19 -9.85 -1.02
CA ALA A 253 -1.10 -9.17 -0.86
C ALA A 253 -2.06 -9.47 -2.04
N LEU A 254 -1.50 -9.69 -3.23
CA LEU A 254 -2.23 -10.04 -4.44
C LEU A 254 -2.56 -11.54 -4.52
N ASN A 255 -1.57 -12.39 -4.25
CA ASN A 255 -1.64 -13.81 -4.57
C ASN A 255 -1.75 -14.72 -3.33
N GLY A 256 -1.55 -14.19 -2.13
CA GLY A 256 -1.42 -14.99 -0.89
C GLY A 256 -0.02 -15.51 -0.66
N ALA A 257 0.12 -16.49 0.22
CA ALA A 257 1.39 -17.20 0.36
C ALA A 257 1.58 -18.16 -0.81
N MET A 258 2.81 -18.31 -1.28
CA MET A 258 3.17 -19.39 -2.21
C MET A 258 3.48 -20.67 -1.43
N MET A 259 3.16 -21.83 -2.00
CA MET A 259 3.57 -23.12 -1.45
C MET A 259 4.97 -23.46 -1.95
N VAL A 260 5.88 -23.76 -1.03
CA VAL A 260 7.26 -24.17 -1.30
C VAL A 260 7.43 -25.58 -0.75
N PHE A 261 7.97 -26.50 -1.55
CA PHE A 261 8.18 -27.88 -1.12
C PHE A 261 9.59 -28.02 -0.54
N GLY A 262 9.66 -28.20 0.78
CA GLY A 262 10.89 -28.48 1.51
C GLY A 262 11.08 -29.97 1.81
N HIS A 263 12.21 -30.30 2.44
CA HIS A 263 12.49 -31.66 2.90
C HIS A 263 11.45 -32.19 3.91
N ASP A 264 10.86 -31.29 4.69
CA ASP A 264 9.84 -31.62 5.71
C ASP A 264 8.40 -31.54 5.17
N GLY A 265 8.24 -31.35 3.86
CA GLY A 265 6.93 -31.23 3.20
C GLY A 265 6.63 -29.81 2.69
N PRO A 266 5.39 -29.57 2.26
CA PRO A 266 4.98 -28.28 1.70
C PRO A 266 4.77 -27.22 2.80
N THR A 267 5.50 -26.11 2.69
CA THR A 267 5.44 -24.95 3.61
C THR A 267 4.95 -23.70 2.87
N ARG A 268 4.32 -22.77 3.58
CA ARG A 268 3.92 -21.46 3.04
C ARG A 268 5.07 -20.47 3.10
N SER A 269 5.32 -19.76 2.00
CA SER A 269 6.30 -18.67 1.91
C SER A 269 5.62 -17.40 1.42
N TYR A 270 6.07 -16.27 1.96
CA TYR A 270 5.65 -14.92 1.54
C TYR A 270 6.74 -14.21 0.73
N ARG A 271 7.79 -14.96 0.35
CA ARG A 271 8.89 -14.49 -0.47
C ARG A 271 8.67 -14.92 -1.92
N TYR A 272 8.33 -13.95 -2.75
CA TYR A 272 8.17 -14.15 -4.18
C TYR A 272 9.52 -13.97 -4.85
N ILE A 273 10.20 -15.09 -5.09
CA ILE A 273 11.46 -15.12 -5.83
C ILE A 273 11.14 -14.85 -7.31
N SER A 274 11.73 -13.80 -7.89
CA SER A 274 11.44 -13.41 -9.27
C SER A 274 12.22 -14.26 -10.27
N LYS A 275 11.82 -14.28 -11.56
CA LYS A 275 12.57 -14.98 -12.63
C LYS A 275 14.02 -14.48 -12.81
N ALA A 276 14.36 -13.29 -12.30
CA ALA A 276 15.74 -12.79 -12.30
C ALA A 276 16.63 -13.50 -11.26
N ASP A 277 16.02 -14.21 -10.31
CA ASP A 277 16.68 -14.98 -9.26
C ASP A 277 16.73 -16.48 -9.61
N PHE A 278 16.18 -16.89 -10.77
CA PHE A 278 16.37 -18.24 -11.28
C PHE A 278 17.77 -18.41 -11.84
N THR A 279 18.42 -19.48 -11.40
CA THR A 279 19.67 -20.02 -11.95
C THR A 279 19.70 -19.87 -13.47
N PRO A 280 20.75 -19.25 -14.05
CA PRO A 280 20.74 -18.91 -15.47
C PRO A 280 20.60 -20.16 -16.34
N ALA A 281 20.07 -20.00 -17.56
CA ALA A 281 19.59 -21.10 -18.39
C ALA A 281 20.66 -22.16 -18.70
N ASP A 282 21.94 -21.78 -18.63
CA ASP A 282 23.12 -22.64 -18.72
C ASP A 282 23.26 -23.61 -17.54
N VAL A 283 22.85 -23.21 -16.33
CA VAL A 283 22.86 -24.07 -15.14
C VAL A 283 21.73 -25.10 -15.18
N ILE A 284 20.53 -24.70 -15.62
CA ILE A 284 19.41 -25.63 -15.83
C ILE A 284 19.75 -26.65 -16.95
N LYS A 285 20.46 -26.21 -17.99
CA LYS A 285 20.94 -27.07 -19.07
C LYS A 285 21.97 -28.10 -18.55
N ARG A 286 22.95 -27.67 -17.75
CA ARG A 286 23.95 -28.56 -17.13
C ARG A 286 23.34 -29.58 -16.17
N LEU A 287 22.32 -29.20 -15.39
CA LEU A 287 21.61 -30.11 -14.49
C LEU A 287 20.82 -31.19 -15.25
N ARG A 288 20.31 -30.87 -16.46
CA ARG A 288 19.66 -31.87 -17.33
C ARG A 288 20.65 -32.79 -18.02
N GLU A 289 21.85 -32.29 -18.34
CA GLU A 289 22.94 -33.07 -18.94
C GLU A 289 23.55 -34.10 -17.97
N LEU A 290 23.37 -33.92 -16.65
CA LEU A 290 23.91 -34.81 -15.63
C LEU A 290 23.07 -36.08 -15.38
N GLY A 291 21.82 -36.15 -15.84
CA GLY A 291 20.94 -37.33 -15.70
C GLY A 291 20.64 -37.76 -14.24
N PRO A 292 19.66 -38.65 -13.99
CA PRO A 292 19.38 -39.18 -12.65
C PRO A 292 20.43 -40.20 -12.16
N GLU A 293 21.31 -40.67 -13.04
CA GLU A 293 22.46 -41.51 -12.72
C GLU A 293 23.72 -40.81 -13.24
N GLY A 294 24.43 -40.11 -12.36
CA GLY A 294 25.59 -39.29 -12.71
C GLY A 294 26.81 -40.10 -13.19
N PRO A 295 27.81 -39.44 -13.82
CA PRO A 295 28.97 -40.12 -14.37
C PRO A 295 29.86 -40.71 -13.27
N THR A 296 30.18 -41.99 -13.45
CA THR A 296 31.17 -42.75 -12.68
C THR A 296 32.58 -42.35 -13.11
N ASP A 297 33.18 -41.37 -12.47
CA ASP A 297 34.65 -41.23 -12.41
C ASP A 297 35.10 -40.24 -11.33
N GLU A 298 36.29 -40.43 -10.76
CA GLU A 298 36.77 -39.74 -9.55
C GLU A 298 36.85 -38.19 -9.62
N THR A 299 36.76 -37.59 -10.81
CA THR A 299 36.55 -36.13 -10.99
C THR A 299 35.13 -35.68 -10.68
N ALA A 300 34.14 -36.57 -10.77
CA ALA A 300 32.76 -36.33 -10.35
C ALA A 300 32.65 -36.13 -8.82
N GLY A 301 33.60 -36.63 -8.02
CA GLY A 301 33.58 -36.46 -6.56
C GLY A 301 33.74 -35.00 -6.12
N LEU A 302 34.56 -34.22 -6.82
CA LEU A 302 34.81 -32.80 -6.55
C LEU A 302 33.71 -31.90 -7.13
N GLU A 303 33.22 -32.20 -8.33
CA GLU A 303 32.11 -31.45 -8.94
C GLU A 303 30.75 -31.77 -8.32
N THR A 304 30.53 -33.00 -7.86
CA THR A 304 29.35 -33.37 -7.06
C THR A 304 29.44 -32.76 -5.67
N LYS A 305 30.64 -32.65 -5.05
CA LYS A 305 30.80 -31.88 -3.80
C LYS A 305 30.48 -30.40 -4.00
N ARG A 306 30.95 -29.81 -5.11
CA ARG A 306 30.75 -28.39 -5.42
C ARG A 306 29.31 -28.08 -5.82
N SER A 307 28.68 -28.96 -6.61
CA SER A 307 27.25 -28.90 -6.94
C SER A 307 26.37 -29.19 -5.72
N ASN A 308 26.77 -30.08 -4.81
CA ASN A 308 26.09 -30.29 -3.53
C ASN A 308 26.34 -29.16 -2.52
N GLU A 309 27.48 -28.46 -2.57
CA GLU A 309 27.72 -27.23 -1.80
C GLU A 309 26.93 -26.05 -2.37
N LEU A 310 26.80 -25.95 -3.70
CA LEU A 310 25.93 -25.00 -4.38
C LEU A 310 24.47 -25.31 -4.10
N LEU A 311 24.04 -26.57 -4.20
CA LEU A 311 22.70 -27.01 -3.80
C LEU A 311 22.49 -26.84 -2.30
N LYS A 312 23.49 -26.99 -1.43
CA LYS A 312 23.38 -26.64 0.01
C LYS A 312 23.34 -25.14 0.25
N ARG A 313 23.94 -24.31 -0.60
CA ARG A 313 23.77 -22.84 -0.59
C ARG A 313 22.37 -22.47 -1.07
N TYR A 314 21.88 -23.08 -2.15
CA TYR A 314 20.55 -22.84 -2.68
C TYR A 314 19.41 -23.49 -1.86
N HIS A 315 19.62 -24.63 -1.20
CA HIS A 315 18.72 -25.18 -0.17
C HIS A 315 18.81 -24.42 1.16
N ARG A 316 19.88 -23.65 1.38
CA ARG A 316 19.91 -22.63 2.45
C ARG A 316 19.20 -21.34 2.04
N GLU A 317 18.94 -21.12 0.75
CA GLU A 317 18.25 -19.93 0.22
C GLU A 317 16.77 -20.18 -0.15
N ALA A 318 16.39 -21.43 -0.46
CA ALA A 318 15.03 -21.90 -0.27
C ALA A 318 14.84 -22.11 1.23
N VAL A 319 14.57 -21.02 1.94
CA VAL A 319 14.45 -21.03 3.39
C VAL A 319 13.27 -21.94 3.76
N ILE A 320 13.60 -23.14 4.23
CA ILE A 320 12.67 -24.07 4.84
C ILE A 320 12.40 -23.51 6.22
N PHE A 321 11.17 -23.02 6.42
CA PHE A 321 10.73 -22.54 7.72
C PHE A 321 9.95 -23.66 8.43
N PRO A 322 10.19 -23.87 9.74
CA PRO A 322 9.30 -24.68 10.56
C PRO A 322 7.89 -24.06 10.53
N SER A 323 6.88 -24.89 10.80
CA SER A 323 5.46 -24.50 10.85
C SER A 323 5.28 -23.14 11.54
N ALA A 324 4.98 -22.10 10.76
CA ALA A 324 4.85 -20.75 11.26
C ALA A 324 3.79 -20.68 12.39
N PRO A 325 4.06 -19.97 13.50
CA PRO A 325 3.02 -19.65 14.47
C PRO A 325 1.90 -18.84 13.82
N ILE A 326 0.70 -19.00 14.38
CA ILE A 326 -0.57 -18.44 13.89
C ILE A 326 -0.54 -16.92 14.02
N PHE A 327 -0.80 -16.20 12.91
CA PHE A 327 -0.85 -14.75 12.86
C PHE A 327 -2.02 -14.18 13.66
N THR A 328 -1.73 -13.35 14.66
CA THR A 328 -2.71 -12.50 15.34
C THR A 328 -2.80 -11.15 14.63
N SER A 329 -4.03 -10.78 14.24
CA SER A 329 -4.41 -9.41 13.89
C SER A 329 -3.92 -8.41 14.96
N LYS A 330 -3.59 -7.16 14.56
CA LYS A 330 -3.24 -6.06 15.50
C LYS A 330 -4.34 -5.83 16.57
N ASP A 331 -5.56 -6.31 16.34
CA ASP A 331 -6.74 -6.06 17.18
C ASP A 331 -7.43 -7.35 17.72
N ASP A 332 -6.82 -8.56 17.70
CA ASP A 332 -7.51 -9.78 18.18
C ASP A 332 -6.63 -10.69 19.09
N PRO A 333 -6.80 -10.65 20.43
CA PRO A 333 -6.07 -11.48 21.37
C PRO A 333 -6.65 -12.91 21.59
N LEU A 334 -7.69 -13.34 20.87
CA LEU A 334 -8.44 -14.58 21.16
C LEU A 334 -8.28 -15.75 20.17
N LEU A 335 -7.09 -15.98 19.60
CA LEU A 335 -6.86 -17.10 18.67
C LEU A 335 -5.75 -18.06 19.16
N VAL A 336 -6.07 -18.82 20.21
CA VAL A 336 -5.41 -20.10 20.49
C VAL A 336 -6.25 -21.19 19.82
N PHE A 337 -5.73 -21.81 18.76
CA PHE A 337 -6.26 -23.10 18.30
C PHE A 337 -5.12 -24.11 18.30
N GLY A 338 -5.36 -25.21 19.03
CA GLY A 338 -4.46 -26.34 19.18
C GLY A 338 -4.26 -27.11 17.86
N PRO A 339 -3.33 -28.07 17.86
CA PRO A 339 -2.93 -28.79 16.66
C PRO A 339 -4.07 -29.65 16.09
N ILE A 340 -4.09 -29.79 14.77
CA ILE A 340 -4.93 -30.76 14.04
C ILE A 340 -4.36 -32.17 14.21
#